data_AF-A0A423XH90-F1
#
_entry.id   AF-A0A423XH90-F1
#
_cell.length_a   1.000
_cell.length_b   1.000
_cell.length_c   1.000
_cell.angle_alpha   90.00
_cell.angle_beta   90.00
_cell.angle_gamma   90.00
#
_symmetry.space_group_name_H-M   'P 1'
#
loop_
_entity.id
_entity.type
_entity.pdbx_description
1 polymer ?
#
loop_
_entity_poly.entity_id
_entity_poly.type
_entity_poly.pdbx_seq_one_letter_code
_entity_poly.pdbx_strand_id
1 'polypeptide(L)'
;MSSTTDTTGTDSAWKTQDPYRKPTADDGFKVEWEASCHCGSVKYLLNREKPLASKYCHCLQCQTMHAAPFQWAAIVHKSDLRFVNGADGLNFYSSTLRKPVRELPCKAYCATCHTPILDEGRNMVMLFPELIKDIHSEKGKEAFKVQDHICWGSRVTDEKVFEGDGVKKWSGVDGKSTLLDDGHGFQD
;
A
#
# COMPACT_ATOMS: atom_id res chain seq x y z
N MET A 1 -12.37 -1.07 -31.40
CA MET A 1 -10.96 -0.62 -31.31
C MET A 1 -10.97 0.88 -31.12
N SER A 2 -10.84 1.37 -29.88
CA SER A 2 -10.79 2.80 -29.61
C SER A 2 -9.37 3.10 -29.14
N SER A 3 -8.56 3.68 -30.04
CA SER A 3 -7.22 4.14 -29.72
C SER A 3 -7.32 5.36 -28.80
N THR A 4 -7.02 5.18 -27.53
CA THR A 4 -6.72 6.31 -26.65
C THR A 4 -5.39 6.89 -27.08
N THR A 5 -5.48 8.11 -27.64
CA THR A 5 -4.36 8.95 -28.00
C THR A 5 -3.44 9.16 -26.80
N ASP A 6 -2.19 8.75 -26.97
CA ASP A 6 -1.07 8.96 -26.07
C ASP A 6 -0.68 10.45 -26.11
N THR A 7 -0.95 11.18 -25.03
CA THR A 7 -0.58 12.61 -24.90
C THR A 7 0.90 12.68 -24.51
N THR A 8 1.79 12.46 -25.46
CA THR A 8 3.24 12.44 -25.26
C THR A 8 3.82 13.85 -25.21
N GLY A 9 4.42 14.23 -24.08
CA GLY A 9 5.35 15.37 -24.01
C GLY A 9 5.70 15.84 -22.61
N THR A 10 4.69 16.08 -21.76
CA THR A 10 4.84 16.57 -20.37
C THR A 10 4.35 15.56 -19.32
N ASP A 11 3.55 14.58 -19.72
CA ASP A 11 2.82 13.64 -18.85
C ASP A 11 3.63 12.40 -18.41
N SER A 12 4.92 12.33 -18.77
CA SER A 12 5.79 11.16 -18.52
C SER A 12 6.92 11.40 -17.53
N ALA A 13 7.17 12.65 -17.11
CA ALA A 13 8.31 13.01 -16.26
C ALA A 13 8.30 12.31 -14.89
N TRP A 14 7.14 11.91 -14.39
CA TRP A 14 7.02 11.17 -13.13
C TRP A 14 7.46 9.71 -13.27
N LYS A 15 7.44 9.13 -14.49
CA LYS A 15 7.82 7.72 -14.73
C LYS A 15 9.32 7.48 -14.53
N THR A 16 10.12 8.55 -14.56
CA THR A 16 11.57 8.51 -14.30
C THR A 16 11.91 8.91 -12.86
N GLN A 17 10.90 9.20 -12.03
CA GLN A 17 11.06 9.52 -10.62
C GLN A 17 10.68 8.33 -9.76
N ASP A 18 11.05 8.37 -8.49
CA ASP A 18 10.66 7.37 -7.51
C ASP A 18 9.12 7.31 -7.39
N PRO A 19 8.52 6.11 -7.25
CA PRO A 19 9.17 4.79 -7.22
C PRO A 19 9.35 4.12 -8.60
N TYR A 20 9.06 4.81 -9.71
CA TYR A 20 8.99 4.25 -11.06
C TYR A 20 10.31 4.27 -11.82
N ARG A 21 11.32 5.00 -11.33
CA ARG A 21 12.66 4.87 -11.88
C ARG A 21 13.12 3.42 -11.74
N LYS A 22 13.64 2.86 -12.83
CA LYS A 22 14.16 1.49 -12.83
C LYS A 22 15.46 1.44 -12.00
N PRO A 23 15.71 0.37 -11.23
CA PRO A 23 16.98 0.20 -10.52
C PRO A 23 18.13 0.09 -11.53
N THR A 24 19.30 0.63 -11.18
CA THR A 24 20.53 0.55 -11.98
C THR A 24 21.65 -0.08 -11.16
N ALA A 25 22.63 -0.71 -11.80
CA ALA A 25 23.72 -1.41 -11.10
C ALA A 25 24.48 -0.52 -10.08
N ASP A 26 24.55 0.79 -10.35
CA ASP A 26 25.36 1.73 -9.58
C ASP A 26 24.56 2.58 -8.56
N ASP A 27 23.28 2.30 -8.32
CA ASP A 27 22.43 3.20 -7.49
C ASP A 27 22.48 2.97 -5.98
N GLY A 28 23.27 1.99 -5.52
CA GLY A 28 23.41 1.67 -4.09
C GLY A 28 22.11 1.23 -3.40
N PHE A 29 21.08 0.85 -4.16
CA PHE A 29 19.80 0.46 -3.61
C PHE A 29 19.88 -0.95 -2.99
N LYS A 30 19.95 -1.01 -1.67
CA LYS A 30 20.00 -2.27 -0.92
C LYS A 30 18.60 -2.89 -0.86
N VAL A 31 18.42 -4.06 -1.45
CA VAL A 31 17.12 -4.76 -1.41
C VAL A 31 16.95 -5.47 -0.06
N GLU A 32 15.97 -5.03 0.72
CA GLU A 32 15.54 -5.71 1.95
C GLU A 32 14.37 -6.66 1.71
N TRP A 33 13.47 -6.27 0.79
CA TRP A 33 12.31 -7.06 0.42
C TRP A 33 12.03 -7.01 -1.07
N GLU A 34 11.51 -8.11 -1.59
CA GLU A 34 10.96 -8.22 -2.93
C GLU A 34 9.45 -8.44 -2.83
N ALA A 35 8.70 -7.95 -3.81
CA ALA A 35 7.27 -8.16 -3.87
C ALA A 35 6.79 -8.30 -5.31
N SER A 36 5.66 -8.98 -5.47
CA SER A 36 5.04 -9.17 -6.78
C SER A 36 3.53 -9.24 -6.71
N CYS A 37 2.87 -8.76 -7.76
CA CYS A 37 1.44 -9.03 -7.96
C CYS A 37 1.18 -10.53 -8.17
N HIS A 38 -0.10 -10.94 -8.14
CA HIS A 38 -0.49 -12.35 -8.26
C HIS A 38 0.06 -13.04 -9.52
N CYS A 39 0.00 -12.38 -10.69
CA CYS A 39 0.51 -12.96 -11.94
C CYS A 39 2.02 -12.78 -12.15
N GLY A 40 2.72 -12.06 -11.26
CA GLY A 40 4.15 -11.82 -11.32
C GLY A 40 4.64 -10.80 -12.36
N SER A 41 3.75 -10.16 -13.14
CA SER A 41 4.12 -9.17 -14.17
C SER A 41 4.62 -7.85 -13.58
N VAL A 42 4.02 -7.43 -12.46
CA VAL A 42 4.48 -6.30 -11.65
C VAL A 42 5.34 -6.83 -10.51
N LYS A 43 6.57 -6.32 -10.40
CA LYS A 43 7.52 -6.59 -9.33
C LYS A 43 8.12 -5.29 -8.81
N TYR A 44 8.34 -5.21 -7.50
CA TYR A 44 9.04 -4.09 -6.87
C TYR A 44 9.96 -4.53 -5.74
N LEU A 45 10.93 -3.67 -5.45
CA LEU A 45 11.98 -3.85 -4.46
C LEU A 45 11.80 -2.80 -3.38
N LEU A 46 12.03 -3.17 -2.12
CA LEU A 46 12.00 -2.26 -0.97
C LEU A 46 13.38 -2.18 -0.33
N ASN A 47 13.92 -0.98 -0.20
CA ASN A 47 15.16 -0.66 0.51
C ASN A 47 14.84 -0.12 1.90
N ARG A 48 14.13 -0.93 2.69
CA ARG A 48 13.76 -0.60 4.06
C ARG A 48 13.41 -1.85 4.82
N GLU A 49 14.03 -2.05 5.98
CA GLU A 49 13.82 -3.26 6.78
C GLU A 49 12.42 -3.30 7.42
N LYS A 50 11.96 -2.21 8.04
CA LYS A 50 10.61 -2.07 8.64
C LYS A 50 9.91 -0.83 8.10
N PRO A 51 8.60 -0.84 7.80
CA PRO A 51 7.89 0.35 7.32
C PRO A 51 7.86 1.45 8.39
N LEU A 52 7.48 2.66 8.00
CA LEU A 52 7.30 3.78 8.94
C LEU A 52 6.08 3.56 9.84
N ALA A 53 5.04 2.94 9.28
CA ALA A 53 3.88 2.48 10.03
C ALA A 53 3.21 1.31 9.30
N SER A 54 2.50 0.47 10.05
CA SER A 54 1.73 -0.66 9.51
C SER A 54 0.34 -0.66 10.15
N LYS A 55 -0.71 -0.65 9.33
CA LYS A 55 -2.08 -0.35 9.77
C LYS A 55 -3.13 -1.20 9.07
N TYR A 56 -4.18 -1.54 9.80
CA TYR A 56 -5.42 -2.03 9.22
C TYR A 56 -6.44 -0.90 9.09
N CYS A 57 -6.86 -0.60 7.86
CA CYS A 57 -7.85 0.42 7.57
C CYS A 57 -9.23 -0.20 7.32
N HIS A 58 -10.21 0.22 8.12
CA HIS A 58 -11.58 -0.28 8.06
C HIS A 58 -12.56 0.64 7.32
N CYS A 59 -12.09 1.70 6.66
CA CYS A 59 -13.03 2.60 6.00
C CYS A 59 -13.73 1.91 4.81
N LEU A 60 -14.99 2.29 4.56
CA LEU A 60 -15.81 1.71 3.49
C LEU A 60 -15.14 1.76 2.10
N GLN A 61 -14.38 2.84 1.83
CA GLN A 61 -13.67 2.97 0.57
C GLN A 61 -12.59 1.89 0.42
N CYS A 62 -11.76 1.67 1.45
CA CYS A 62 -10.73 0.63 1.45
C CYS A 62 -11.36 -0.75 1.35
N GLN A 63 -12.45 -1.01 2.09
CA GLN A 63 -13.18 -2.28 2.01
C GLN A 63 -13.67 -2.58 0.59
N THR A 64 -14.31 -1.60 -0.05
CA THR A 64 -14.89 -1.75 -1.39
C THR A 64 -13.80 -1.90 -2.45
N MET A 65 -12.73 -1.11 -2.38
CA MET A 65 -11.66 -1.15 -3.39
C MET A 65 -10.80 -2.41 -3.31
N HIS A 66 -10.69 -3.02 -2.12
CA HIS A 66 -9.93 -4.24 -1.91
C HIS A 66 -10.80 -5.51 -1.93
N ALA A 67 -12.13 -5.36 -1.95
CA ALA A 67 -13.06 -6.46 -1.74
C ALA A 67 -12.73 -7.29 -0.49
N ALA A 68 -12.38 -6.59 0.61
CA ALA A 68 -11.91 -7.19 1.85
C ALA A 68 -12.50 -6.46 3.07
N PRO A 69 -12.58 -7.11 4.25
CA PRO A 69 -13.12 -6.47 5.46
C PRO A 69 -12.30 -5.26 5.95
N PHE A 70 -11.03 -5.22 5.58
CA PHE A 70 -10.09 -4.13 5.85
C PHE A 70 -8.94 -4.18 4.84
N GLN A 71 -8.16 -3.11 4.79
CA GLN A 71 -6.91 -3.05 4.02
C GLN A 71 -5.73 -3.04 4.99
N TRP A 72 -4.75 -3.93 4.77
CA TRP A 72 -3.45 -3.83 5.43
C TRP A 72 -2.51 -2.92 4.64
N ALA A 73 -2.10 -1.80 5.22
CA ALA A 73 -1.18 -0.86 4.59
C ALA A 73 0.09 -0.68 5.42
N ALA A 74 1.24 -0.80 4.75
CA ALA A 74 2.53 -0.40 5.25
C ALA A 74 3.00 0.88 4.56
N ILE A 75 3.35 1.90 5.35
CA ILE A 75 3.72 3.23 4.86
C ILE A 75 5.24 3.30 4.71
N VAL A 76 5.73 3.66 3.52
CA VAL A 76 7.17 3.87 3.25
C VAL A 76 7.37 5.10 2.38
N HIS A 77 8.60 5.65 2.36
CA HIS A 77 8.92 6.74 1.43
C HIS A 77 8.94 6.21 0.00
N LYS A 78 8.57 7.05 -0.97
CA LYS A 78 8.70 6.71 -2.40
C LYS A 78 10.14 6.33 -2.76
N SER A 79 11.12 6.98 -2.11
CA SER A 79 12.55 6.69 -2.27
C SER A 79 12.95 5.27 -1.91
N ASP A 80 12.21 4.64 -1.02
CA ASP A 80 12.53 3.30 -0.51
C ASP A 80 11.99 2.20 -1.43
N LEU A 81 11.22 2.54 -2.48
CA LEU A 81 10.58 1.56 -3.38
C LEU A 81 11.04 1.74 -4.83
N ARG A 82 11.34 0.64 -5.52
CA ARG A 82 11.65 0.63 -6.96
C ARG A 82 10.83 -0.41 -7.68
N PHE A 83 10.10 -0.02 -8.72
CA PHE A 83 9.53 -0.98 -9.65
C PHE A 83 10.60 -1.52 -10.58
N VAL A 84 10.68 -2.85 -10.72
CA VAL A 84 11.67 -3.51 -11.58
C VAL A 84 11.51 -3.08 -13.04
N ASN A 85 10.26 -3.01 -13.51
CA ASN A 85 9.91 -2.58 -14.86
C ASN A 85 9.34 -1.15 -14.90
N GLY A 86 9.60 -0.33 -13.88
CA GLY A 86 9.04 1.02 -13.78
C GLY A 86 7.50 1.01 -13.75
N ALA A 87 6.88 1.98 -14.41
CA ALA A 87 5.41 2.09 -14.45
C ALA A 87 4.74 1.11 -15.44
N ASP A 88 5.51 0.32 -16.19
CA ASP A 88 4.99 -0.57 -17.22
C ASP A 88 4.14 -1.68 -16.58
N GLY A 89 2.95 -1.93 -17.15
CA GLY A 89 2.01 -2.92 -16.62
C GLY A 89 1.21 -2.48 -15.39
N LEU A 90 1.29 -1.21 -14.99
CA LEU A 90 0.43 -0.62 -13.96
C LEU A 90 -0.73 0.17 -14.58
N ASN A 91 -1.90 0.06 -13.95
CA ASN A 91 -3.03 0.97 -14.14
C ASN A 91 -3.20 1.86 -12.91
N PHE A 92 -3.66 3.09 -13.13
CA PHE A 92 -3.87 4.07 -12.07
C PHE A 92 -5.33 4.48 -11.94
N TYR A 93 -5.78 4.72 -10.72
CA TYR A 93 -7.13 5.19 -10.43
C TYR A 93 -7.12 6.26 -9.34
N SER A 94 -7.71 7.42 -9.62
CA SER A 94 -7.95 8.44 -8.61
C SER A 94 -9.29 8.18 -7.95
N SER A 95 -9.28 7.79 -6.67
CA SER A 95 -10.53 7.62 -5.90
C SER A 95 -11.26 8.96 -5.71
N THR A 96 -10.52 10.07 -5.66
CA THR A 96 -11.06 11.43 -5.56
C THR A 96 -11.85 11.83 -6.81
N LEU A 97 -11.26 11.63 -8.00
CA LEU A 97 -11.93 11.94 -9.27
C LEU A 97 -12.85 10.84 -9.77
N ARG A 98 -12.74 9.63 -9.20
CA ARG A 98 -13.40 8.40 -9.66
C ARG A 98 -13.11 8.09 -11.14
N LYS A 99 -11.84 8.24 -11.53
CA LYS A 99 -11.38 8.11 -12.93
C LYS A 99 -10.08 7.31 -13.01
N PRO A 100 -9.84 6.59 -14.13
CA PRO A 100 -8.60 5.86 -14.37
C PRO A 100 -7.47 6.82 -14.78
N VAL A 101 -7.09 7.71 -13.86
CA VAL A 101 -6.05 8.73 -14.05
C VAL A 101 -5.11 8.72 -12.86
N ARG A 102 -3.83 8.98 -13.12
CA ARG A 102 -2.82 9.16 -12.08
C ARG A 102 -2.83 10.60 -11.55
N GLU A 103 -3.81 10.91 -10.70
CA GLU A 103 -3.85 12.15 -9.92
C GLU A 103 -3.65 11.86 -8.44
N LEU A 104 -2.54 12.36 -7.86
CA LEU A 104 -2.15 12.02 -6.50
C LEU A 104 -3.06 12.68 -5.45
N PRO A 105 -3.47 11.95 -4.39
CA PRO A 105 -3.18 10.53 -4.15
C PRO A 105 -4.00 9.60 -5.06
N CYS A 106 -3.37 8.57 -5.61
CA CYS A 106 -4.03 7.59 -6.48
C CYS A 106 -3.72 6.15 -6.08
N LYS A 107 -4.45 5.21 -6.65
CA LYS A 107 -4.29 3.77 -6.50
C LYS A 107 -3.54 3.21 -7.70
N ALA A 108 -2.60 2.30 -7.48
CA ALA A 108 -1.92 1.55 -8.52
C ALA A 108 -2.34 0.08 -8.47
N TYR A 109 -2.65 -0.49 -9.64
CA TYR A 109 -3.08 -1.88 -9.81
C TYR A 109 -2.26 -2.56 -10.90
N CYS A 110 -2.10 -3.87 -10.82
CA CYS A 110 -1.61 -4.65 -11.96
C CYS A 110 -2.61 -4.57 -13.12
N ALA A 111 -2.14 -4.22 -14.31
CA ALA A 111 -2.99 -4.14 -15.51
C ALA A 111 -3.47 -5.53 -15.99
N THR A 112 -2.79 -6.61 -15.60
CA THR A 112 -3.10 -7.99 -16.02
C THR A 112 -4.06 -8.69 -15.05
N CYS A 113 -3.69 -8.78 -13.77
CA CYS A 113 -4.44 -9.56 -12.77
C CYS A 113 -5.24 -8.70 -11.79
N HIS A 114 -5.21 -7.37 -11.96
CA HIS A 114 -5.95 -6.41 -11.15
C HIS A 114 -5.59 -6.38 -9.65
N THR A 115 -4.55 -7.11 -9.23
CA THR A 115 -4.02 -7.03 -7.87
C THR A 115 -3.74 -5.57 -7.50
N PRO A 116 -4.33 -5.05 -6.40
CA PRO A 116 -3.94 -3.76 -5.83
C PRO A 116 -2.47 -3.82 -5.46
N ILE A 117 -1.68 -2.80 -5.83
CA ILE A 117 -0.22 -2.79 -5.63
C ILE A 117 0.15 -1.84 -4.49
N LEU A 118 -0.30 -0.60 -4.58
CA LEU A 118 -0.07 0.42 -3.56
C LEU A 118 -1.01 1.61 -3.75
N ASP A 119 -1.10 2.42 -2.71
CA ASP A 119 -1.62 3.78 -2.79
C ASP A 119 -0.45 4.75 -2.91
N GLU A 120 -0.40 5.52 -4.00
CA GLU A 120 0.62 6.52 -4.23
C GLU A 120 0.18 7.88 -3.66
N GLY A 121 0.93 8.38 -2.68
CA GLY A 121 0.84 9.75 -2.21
C GLY A 121 1.87 10.65 -2.89
N ARG A 122 2.02 11.89 -2.37
CA ARG A 122 3.00 12.86 -2.90
C ARG A 122 4.45 12.40 -2.66
N ASN A 123 4.75 12.01 -1.41
CA ASN A 123 6.10 11.64 -0.96
C ASN A 123 6.17 10.19 -0.44
N MET A 124 5.02 9.60 -0.13
CA MET A 124 4.88 8.31 0.52
C MET A 124 4.08 7.37 -0.37
N VAL A 125 4.29 6.07 -0.19
CA VAL A 125 3.36 5.05 -0.67
C VAL A 125 2.83 4.25 0.50
N MET A 126 1.62 3.74 0.36
CA MET A 126 1.09 2.70 1.22
C MET A 126 1.09 1.41 0.41
N LEU A 127 2.06 0.54 0.66
CA LEU A 127 2.14 -0.77 0.02
C LEU A 127 1.32 -1.80 0.79
N PHE A 128 0.97 -2.90 0.14
CA PHE A 128 0.20 -3.99 0.73
C PHE A 128 1.13 -5.15 1.07
N PRO A 129 1.39 -5.44 2.37
CA PRO A 129 2.39 -6.43 2.78
C PRO A 129 2.14 -7.84 2.26
N GLU A 130 0.91 -8.18 1.92
CA GLU A 130 0.51 -9.47 1.34
C GLU A 130 1.22 -9.79 0.02
N LEU A 131 1.77 -8.79 -0.66
CA LEU A 131 2.53 -8.95 -1.90
C LEU A 131 4.02 -9.25 -1.68
N ILE A 132 4.51 -9.08 -0.45
CA ILE A 132 5.92 -9.23 -0.11
C ILE A 132 6.27 -10.72 -0.05
N LYS A 133 7.36 -11.08 -0.75
CA LYS A 133 7.94 -12.40 -0.67
C LYS A 133 8.39 -12.68 0.77
N ASP A 134 8.09 -13.87 1.26
CA ASP A 134 8.42 -14.32 2.62
C ASP A 134 7.77 -13.49 3.74
N ILE A 135 6.64 -12.80 3.46
CA ILE A 135 5.88 -12.05 4.48
C ILE A 135 5.43 -12.93 5.67
N HIS A 136 5.19 -14.23 5.43
CA HIS A 136 4.79 -15.19 6.46
C HIS A 136 5.97 -15.71 7.32
N SER A 137 7.21 -15.35 6.99
CA SER A 137 8.35 -15.66 7.86
C SER A 137 8.28 -14.87 9.17
N GLU A 138 8.98 -15.33 10.21
CA GLU A 138 9.06 -14.58 11.47
C GLU A 138 9.66 -13.19 11.27
N LYS A 139 10.69 -13.06 10.41
CA LYS A 139 11.25 -11.76 10.02
C LYS A 139 10.19 -10.87 9.35
N GLY A 140 9.39 -11.42 8.43
CA GLY A 140 8.33 -10.70 7.71
C GLY A 140 7.22 -10.23 8.63
N LYS A 141 6.69 -11.13 9.47
CA LYS A 141 5.67 -10.79 10.47
C LYS A 141 6.13 -9.73 11.45
N GLU A 142 7.36 -9.84 11.94
CA GLU A 142 7.95 -8.85 12.86
C GLU A 142 8.21 -7.51 12.17
N ALA A 143 8.71 -7.52 10.93
CA ALA A 143 9.00 -6.31 10.19
C ALA A 143 7.73 -5.50 9.88
N PHE A 144 6.65 -6.17 9.50
CA PHE A 144 5.40 -5.52 9.08
C PHE A 144 4.30 -5.57 10.14
N LYS A 145 4.62 -5.94 11.39
CA LYS A 145 3.67 -6.04 12.50
C LYS A 145 2.76 -4.81 12.57
N VAL A 146 1.46 -5.04 12.63
CA VAL A 146 0.46 -3.97 12.67
C VAL A 146 0.51 -3.23 14.00
N GLN A 147 0.42 -1.92 13.93
CA GLN A 147 0.51 -1.01 15.08
C GLN A 147 -0.85 -0.39 15.41
N ASP A 148 -1.70 -0.19 14.40
CA ASP A 148 -2.97 0.50 14.54
C ASP A 148 -4.06 -0.09 13.64
N HIS A 149 -5.27 -0.18 14.18
CA HIS A 149 -6.50 -0.16 13.41
C HIS A 149 -7.02 1.27 13.30
N ILE A 150 -7.33 1.70 12.09
CA ILE A 150 -7.90 3.03 11.82
C ILE A 150 -9.29 2.92 11.22
N CYS A 151 -10.09 3.97 11.39
CA CYS A 151 -11.50 4.01 10.99
C CYS A 151 -12.31 2.88 11.63
N TRP A 152 -11.99 2.53 12.87
CA TRP A 152 -12.47 1.34 13.58
C TRP A 152 -13.99 1.18 13.42
N GLY A 153 -14.78 2.21 13.71
CA GLY A 153 -16.25 2.13 13.69
C GLY A 153 -16.90 1.67 12.36
N SER A 154 -16.15 1.56 11.26
CA SER A 154 -16.64 1.07 9.96
C SER A 154 -16.37 -0.43 9.71
N ARG A 155 -15.87 -1.18 10.70
CA ARG A 155 -15.68 -2.63 10.60
C ARG A 155 -16.94 -3.35 10.13
N VAL A 156 -16.75 -4.37 9.30
CA VAL A 156 -17.81 -5.28 8.82
C VAL A 156 -17.71 -6.68 9.43
N THR A 157 -16.63 -6.97 10.15
CA THR A 157 -16.49 -8.20 10.95
C THR A 157 -17.11 -8.04 12.32
N ASP A 158 -17.46 -9.16 12.97
CA ASP A 158 -17.94 -9.14 14.35
C ASP A 158 -16.90 -8.59 15.34
N GLU A 159 -17.37 -8.26 16.54
CA GLU A 159 -16.54 -7.68 17.60
C GLU A 159 -15.44 -8.62 18.10
N LYS A 160 -15.55 -9.94 17.85
CA LYS A 160 -14.64 -10.95 18.40
C LYS A 160 -13.41 -11.20 17.52
N VAL A 161 -13.46 -10.85 16.22
CA VAL A 161 -12.35 -11.11 15.28
C VAL A 161 -11.01 -10.51 15.73
N PHE A 162 -11.06 -9.34 16.38
CA PHE A 162 -9.87 -8.60 16.82
C PHE A 162 -9.79 -8.44 18.35
N GLU A 163 -10.62 -9.19 19.07
CA GLU A 163 -10.65 -9.12 20.52
C GLU A 163 -9.32 -9.63 21.10
N GLY A 164 -8.66 -8.79 21.91
CA GLY A 164 -7.40 -9.14 22.57
C GLY A 164 -6.17 -9.14 21.66
N ASP A 165 -6.23 -8.55 20.45
CA ASP A 165 -5.07 -8.48 19.56
C ASP A 165 -3.97 -7.51 20.03
N GLY A 166 -4.24 -6.69 21.05
CA GLY A 166 -3.31 -5.73 21.64
C GLY A 166 -2.96 -4.52 20.77
N VAL A 167 -3.54 -4.39 19.56
CA VAL A 167 -3.24 -3.31 18.60
C VAL A 167 -4.02 -2.04 18.97
N LYS A 168 -3.55 -0.82 18.69
CA LYS A 168 -4.33 0.39 19.00
C LYS A 168 -5.55 0.53 18.08
N LYS A 169 -6.69 1.00 18.58
CA LYS A 169 -7.92 1.19 17.79
C LYS A 169 -8.31 2.66 17.70
N TRP A 170 -8.42 3.21 16.50
CA TRP A 170 -8.75 4.62 16.28
C TRP A 170 -10.09 4.77 15.59
N SER A 171 -10.92 5.69 16.10
CA SER A 171 -12.21 6.03 15.49
C SER A 171 -12.09 6.53 14.03
N GLY A 172 -10.99 7.22 13.72
CA GLY A 172 -10.63 7.69 12.38
C GLY A 172 -9.15 7.45 12.11
N VAL A 173 -8.45 8.46 11.60
CA VAL A 173 -6.99 8.40 11.36
C VAL A 173 -6.23 8.46 12.69
N ASP A 174 -5.17 7.65 12.82
CA ASP A 174 -4.31 7.61 13.99
C ASP A 174 -3.68 8.97 14.32
N GLY A 175 -3.58 9.29 15.61
CA GLY A 175 -3.07 10.57 16.11
C GLY A 175 -3.92 11.80 15.75
N LYS A 176 -5.00 11.62 14.99
CA LYS A 176 -5.92 12.69 14.55
C LYS A 176 -7.37 12.44 14.94
N SER A 177 -7.64 11.35 15.63
CA SER A 177 -8.97 10.93 16.05
C SER A 177 -8.90 10.31 17.44
N THR A 178 -10.06 10.00 18.00
CA THR A 178 -10.16 9.39 19.33
C THR A 178 -9.60 7.97 19.30
N LEU A 179 -8.65 7.70 20.21
CA LEU A 179 -8.20 6.35 20.56
C LEU A 179 -9.33 5.66 21.34
N LEU A 180 -9.68 4.46 20.93
CA LEU A 180 -10.78 3.67 21.47
C LEU A 180 -10.22 2.53 22.31
N ASP A 181 -10.78 2.38 23.50
CA ASP A 181 -10.52 1.24 24.37
C ASP A 181 -11.45 0.09 23.96
N ASP A 182 -10.89 -1.09 23.73
CA ASP A 182 -11.64 -2.32 23.46
C ASP A 182 -11.88 -3.15 24.73
N GLY A 183 -11.51 -2.63 25.91
CA GLY A 183 -11.67 -3.27 27.21
C GLY A 183 -10.58 -4.28 27.55
N HIS A 184 -9.59 -4.48 26.67
CA HIS A 184 -8.50 -5.45 26.84
C HIS A 184 -7.11 -4.80 26.97
N GLY A 185 -7.03 -3.47 26.88
CA GLY A 185 -5.79 -2.71 26.97
C GLY A 185 -4.94 -2.76 25.70
N PHE A 186 -3.99 -1.83 25.59
CA PHE A 186 -3.03 -1.79 24.48
C PHE A 186 -1.74 -2.51 24.88
N GLN A 187 -1.15 -3.28 23.96
CA GLN A 187 0.18 -3.86 24.17
C GLN A 187 1.24 -2.92 23.55
N ASP A 188 2.31 -2.67 24.30
CA ASP A 188 3.44 -1.81 23.89
C ASP A 188 4.28 -2.40 22.75
#